data_AF-A0A3Q9J368-F1
#
_entry.id   AF-A0A3Q9J368-F1
#
_cell.length_a   1.000
_cell.length_b   1.000
_cell.length_c   1.000
_cell.angle_alpha   90.00
_cell.angle_beta   90.00
_cell.angle_gamma   90.00
#
_symmetry.space_group_name_H-M   'P 1'
#
loop_
_entity.id
_entity.type
_entity.pdbx_description
1 polymer ?
#
loop_
_entity_poly.entity_id
_entity_poly.type
_entity_poly.pdbx_seq_one_letter_code
_entity_poly.pdbx_strand_id
1 'polypeptide(L)'
;MEFINHGAIDSTKSRIDFSTAGILDDGTLSPSTLSATRGDVAIEGAEITWNGPLASGEKVTITFDAVWKGQGDGLPLASVGYYGYDF
;
A
#
# COMPACT_ATOMS: atom_id res chain seq x y z
N MET A 1 1.64 -6.10 -2.23
CA MET A 1 2.47 -5.23 -3.10
C MET A 1 3.85 -5.08 -2.50
N GLU A 2 4.87 -4.87 -3.34
CA GLU A 2 6.26 -4.67 -2.91
C GLU A 2 6.76 -3.32 -3.43
N PHE A 3 7.45 -2.59 -2.56
CA PHE A 3 8.09 -1.31 -2.90
C PHE A 3 9.54 -1.35 -2.44
N ILE A 4 10.43 -0.82 -3.27
CA ILE A 4 11.87 -0.76 -3.02
C ILE A 4 12.37 0.66 -3.23
N ASN A 5 13.18 1.16 -2.30
CA ASN A 5 13.88 2.42 -2.49
C ASN A 5 15.08 2.20 -3.41
N HIS A 6 14.91 2.49 -4.70
CA HIS A 6 16.01 2.48 -5.68
C HIS A 6 16.86 3.76 -5.66
N GLY A 7 16.54 4.74 -4.82
CA GLY A 7 17.33 5.95 -4.65
C GLY A 7 18.65 5.66 -3.93
N ALA A 8 19.60 6.60 -4.03
CA ALA A 8 20.91 6.48 -3.38
C ALA A 8 20.93 6.93 -1.91
N ILE A 9 19.78 7.40 -1.39
CA ILE A 9 19.68 8.05 -0.07
C ILE A 9 18.76 7.25 0.83
N ASP A 10 19.20 7.07 2.07
CA ASP A 10 18.41 6.46 3.12
C ASP A 10 17.31 7.42 3.56
N SER A 11 16.06 6.95 3.50
CA SER A 11 14.94 7.69 4.05
C SER A 11 14.63 7.19 5.46
N THR A 12 14.68 8.09 6.43
CA THR A 12 14.28 7.81 7.81
C THR A 12 12.76 7.89 8.01
N LYS A 13 12.03 8.50 7.06
CA LYS A 13 10.59 8.74 7.15
C LYS A 13 9.98 8.82 5.74
N SER A 14 9.78 7.64 5.14
CA SER A 14 9.09 7.51 3.85
C SER A 14 7.59 7.37 4.04
N ARG A 15 6.84 7.78 3.01
CA ARG A 15 5.41 7.55 2.87
C ARG A 15 5.05 7.01 1.49
N ILE A 16 4.13 6.06 1.49
CA ILE A 16 3.49 5.51 0.28
C ILE A 16 1.98 5.59 0.49
N ASP A 17 1.28 6.25 -0.43
CA ASP A 17 -0.18 6.20 -0.50
C ASP A 17 -0.57 5.47 -1.78
N PHE A 18 -1.48 4.51 -1.65
CA PHE A 18 -2.04 3.84 -2.81
C PHE A 18 -3.54 3.61 -2.65
N SER A 19 -4.23 3.74 -3.77
CA SER A 19 -5.67 3.51 -3.86
C SER A 19 -5.96 2.04 -4.10
N THR A 20 -6.88 1.53 -3.30
CA THR A 20 -7.52 0.22 -3.46
C THR A 20 -8.85 0.32 -4.18
N ALA A 21 -9.25 1.50 -4.65
CA ALA A 21 -10.56 1.70 -5.29
C ALA A 21 -10.76 0.81 -6.53
N GLY A 22 -9.72 0.56 -7.32
CA GLY A 22 -9.78 -0.38 -8.45
C GLY A 22 -9.58 -1.85 -8.07
N ILE A 23 -9.36 -2.17 -6.79
CA ILE A 23 -9.33 -3.55 -6.26
C ILE A 23 -10.65 -3.87 -5.55
N LEU A 24 -11.25 -2.84 -4.94
CA LEU A 24 -12.41 -2.93 -4.07
C LEU A 24 -13.69 -2.42 -4.72
N ASP A 25 -13.68 -1.97 -5.97
CA ASP A 25 -14.89 -1.78 -6.76
C ASP A 25 -15.76 -3.04 -6.76
N ASP A 26 -15.09 -4.18 -6.78
CA ASP A 26 -15.69 -5.50 -6.93
C ASP A 26 -15.61 -6.32 -5.63
N GLY A 27 -15.19 -5.70 -4.53
CA GLY A 27 -14.83 -6.40 -3.30
C GLY A 27 -14.90 -5.59 -2.02
N THR A 28 -14.42 -6.17 -0.93
CA THR A 28 -14.25 -5.47 0.35
C THR A 28 -12.98 -5.96 1.02
N LEU A 29 -12.13 -5.03 1.42
CA LEU A 29 -10.91 -5.35 2.14
C LEU A 29 -11.24 -5.81 3.55
N SER A 30 -10.50 -6.78 4.07
CA SER A 30 -10.58 -7.21 5.48
C SER A 30 -9.49 -6.47 6.28
N PRO A 31 -9.79 -5.36 6.99
CA PRO A 31 -8.75 -4.50 7.57
C PRO A 31 -7.84 -5.23 8.57
N SER A 32 -8.34 -6.29 9.20
CA SER A 32 -7.58 -7.15 10.12
C SER A 32 -6.44 -7.94 9.46
N THR A 33 -6.42 -8.02 8.13
CA THR A 33 -5.37 -8.72 7.36
C THR A 33 -4.27 -7.77 6.87
N LEU A 34 -4.49 -6.45 7.02
CA LEU A 34 -3.55 -5.44 6.58
C LEU A 34 -2.26 -5.51 7.40
N SER A 35 -1.15 -5.67 6.71
CA SER A 35 0.16 -5.79 7.34
C SER A 35 1.27 -5.27 6.44
N ALA A 36 2.38 -4.85 7.05
CA ALA A 36 3.60 -4.46 6.36
C ALA A 36 4.79 -5.18 6.99
N THR A 37 5.79 -5.54 6.18
CA THR A 37 7.03 -6.19 6.69
C THR A 37 7.88 -5.26 7.56
N ARG A 38 7.62 -3.95 7.50
CA ARG A 38 8.25 -2.88 8.29
C ARG A 38 7.40 -1.63 8.22
N GLY A 39 7.65 -0.69 9.12
CA GLY A 39 6.87 0.54 9.23
C GLY A 39 5.43 0.27 9.66
N ASP A 40 4.64 1.33 9.64
CA ASP A 40 3.24 1.32 10.02
C ASP A 40 2.37 1.42 8.78
N VAL A 41 1.29 0.65 8.75
CA VAL A 41 0.32 0.65 7.65
C VAL A 41 -1.08 0.83 8.20
N ALA A 42 -1.87 1.68 7.55
CA ALA A 42 -3.25 1.96 7.91
C ALA A 42 -4.10 2.03 6.65
N ILE A 43 -5.41 1.81 6.82
CA ILE A 43 -6.41 1.98 5.76
C ILE A 43 -7.50 2.94 6.24
N GLU A 44 -7.82 3.91 5.40
CA GLU A 44 -8.95 4.82 5.58
C GLU A 44 -9.78 4.85 4.30
N GLY A 45 -11.02 4.38 4.38
CA GLY A 45 -11.87 4.21 3.19
C GLY A 45 -11.25 3.22 2.20
N ALA A 46 -10.89 3.73 1.01
CA ALA A 46 -10.25 2.95 -0.05
C ALA A 46 -8.76 3.31 -0.24
N GLU A 47 -8.15 4.03 0.69
CA GLU A 47 -6.75 4.44 0.62
C GLU A 47 -5.95 3.74 1.71
N ILE A 48 -4.83 3.12 1.30
CA ILE A 48 -3.85 2.58 2.24
C ILE A 48 -2.66 3.53 2.27
N THR A 49 -2.27 3.90 3.48
CA THR A 49 -1.08 4.69 3.75
C THR A 49 -0.09 3.84 4.52
N TRP A 50 1.14 3.82 4.03
CA TRP A 50 2.28 3.25 4.72
C TRP A 50 3.29 4.34 5.08
N ASN A 51 3.80 4.31 6.30
CA ASN A 51 4.85 5.21 6.78
C ASN A 51 5.98 4.41 7.44
N GLY A 52 7.23 4.83 7.22
CA GLY A 52 8.36 4.27 7.95
C GLY A 52 9.71 4.51 7.30
N PRO A 53 10.80 4.11 7.96
CA PRO A 53 12.13 4.17 7.36
C PRO A 53 12.27 3.15 6.22
N LEU A 54 12.90 3.60 5.13
CA LEU A 54 13.24 2.79 3.97
C LEU A 54 14.61 3.22 3.44
N ALA A 55 15.66 2.54 3.87
CA ALA A 55 17.02 2.81 3.42
C ALA A 55 17.20 2.46 1.92
N SER A 56 18.26 2.95 1.31
CA SER A 56 18.59 2.62 -0.08
C SER A 56 18.70 1.10 -0.26
N GLY A 57 18.02 0.56 -1.27
CA GLY A 57 17.97 -0.86 -1.57
C GLY A 57 17.06 -1.68 -0.62
N GLU A 58 16.52 -1.08 0.45
CA GLU A 58 15.52 -1.75 1.28
C GLU A 58 14.15 -1.80 0.60
N LYS A 59 13.37 -2.79 1.02
CA LYS A 59 12.01 -3.00 0.55
C LYS A 59 11.00 -3.13 1.68
N VAL A 60 9.77 -2.81 1.35
CA VAL A 60 8.58 -3.09 2.15
C VAL A 60 7.58 -3.87 1.32
N THR A 61 7.03 -4.92 1.91
CA THR A 61 5.89 -5.65 1.36
C THR A 61 4.66 -5.32 2.18
N ILE A 62 3.61 -4.85 1.52
CA ILE A 62 2.30 -4.56 2.10
C ILE A 62 1.33 -5.65 1.64
N THR A 63 0.70 -6.32 2.60
CA THR A 63 -0.22 -7.45 2.38
C THR A 63 -1.59 -7.12 2.96
N PHE A 64 -2.64 -7.48 2.21
CA PHE A 64 -4.02 -7.40 2.65
C PHE A 64 -4.84 -8.41 1.85
N ASP A 65 -5.93 -8.88 2.45
CA ASP A 65 -6.92 -9.72 1.79
C ASP A 65 -8.17 -8.91 1.46
N ALA A 66 -8.74 -9.18 0.28
CA ALA A 66 -10.03 -8.66 -0.14
C ALA A 66 -10.97 -9.81 -0.47
N VAL A 67 -12.23 -9.68 -0.05
CA VAL A 67 -13.30 -10.61 -0.42
C VAL A 67 -13.95 -10.09 -1.68
N TRP A 68 -13.82 -10.85 -2.76
CA TRP A 68 -14.51 -10.60 -4.02
C TRP A 68 -16.02 -10.78 -3.87
N LYS A 69 -16.81 -9.80 -4.29
CA LYS A 69 -18.28 -9.81 -4.28
C LYS A 69 -18.88 -9.98 -5.68
N GLY A 70 -18.08 -9.90 -6.74
CA GLY A 70 -18.51 -10.22 -8.11
C GLY A 70 -19.48 -9.24 -8.75
N GLN A 71 -19.47 -8.00 -8.28
CA GLN A 71 -20.01 -6.85 -9.03
C GLN A 71 -18.84 -6.21 -9.79
N GLY A 72 -19.06 -5.60 -10.96
CA GLY A 72 -18.08 -4.74 -11.66
C GLY A 72 -17.31 -5.35 -12.84
N ASP A 73 -16.08 -4.91 -13.08
CA ASP A 73 -15.35 -5.10 -14.36
C ASP A 73 -14.41 -6.32 -14.40
N GLY A 74 -14.17 -6.96 -13.25
CA GLY A 74 -13.36 -8.17 -13.18
C GLY A 74 -11.86 -7.95 -13.03
N LEU A 75 -11.37 -6.70 -12.94
CA LEU A 75 -9.95 -6.38 -12.95
C LEU A 75 -9.48 -5.64 -11.70
N PRO A 76 -8.85 -6.33 -10.73
CA PRO A 76 -8.27 -5.65 -9.57
C PRO A 76 -6.99 -4.90 -9.96
N LEU A 77 -7.07 -3.57 -10.07
CA LEU A 77 -5.92 -2.69 -10.32
C LEU A 77 -5.65 -1.77 -9.11
N ALA A 78 -4.50 -1.97 -8.48
CA ALA A 78 -3.95 -1.01 -7.51
C ALA A 78 -3.30 0.18 -8.23
N SER A 79 -3.41 1.38 -7.68
CA SER A 79 -2.67 2.55 -8.18
C SER A 79 -1.95 3.27 -7.05
N VAL A 80 -0.68 3.64 -7.29
CA VAL A 80 0.13 4.42 -6.34
C VAL A 80 -0.16 5.89 -6.58
N GLY A 81 -0.74 6.56 -5.58
CA GLY A 81 -1.05 7.99 -5.63
C GLY A 81 0.11 8.86 -5.17
N TYR A 82 0.93 8.36 -4.25
CA TYR A 82 2.09 9.08 -3.71
C TYR A 82 3.22 8.14 -3.30
N TYR A 83 4.46 8.58 -3.55
CA TYR A 83 5.68 7.98 -3.02
C TYR A 83 6.71 9.08 -2.74
N GLY A 84 7.17 9.20 -1.49
CA GLY A 84 8.11 10.24 -1.12
C GLY A 84 8.51 10.25 0.35
N TYR A 85 9.18 11.33 0.75
CA TYR A 85 9.55 11.61 2.14
C TYR A 85 8.40 12.35 2.83
N ASP A 86 8.01 11.90 4.02
CA ASP A 86 6.91 12.48 4.80
C ASP A 86 7.43 13.59 5.73
N PHE A 87 6.86 14.79 5.62
CA PHE A 87 7.29 15.98 6.39
C PHE A 87 6.87 15.91 7.86
#